data_AF-A0A3D4D1S0-F1
#
_entry.id   AF-A0A3D4D1S0-F1
#
_cell.length_a   1.000
_cell.length_b   1.000
_cell.length_c   1.000
_cell.angle_alpha   90.00
_cell.angle_beta   90.00
_cell.angle_gamma   90.00
#
_symmetry.space_group_name_H-M   'P 1'
#
loop_
_entity.id
_entity.type
_entity.pdbx_description
1 polymer ?
#
loop_
_entity_poly.entity_id
_entity_poly.type
_entity_poly.pdbx_seq_one_letter_code
_entity_poly.pdbx_strand_id
1 'polypeptide(L)'
;MSATTLTLEDAKAASITVLEDREKGGQAVHDLIVAYQANRRSGTANTKTRGEIRGTGKKMYRQKGTGNARHRTSKVPLYVGGGVAHGPRPRDYSKQVPKK
;
A
#
# COMPACT_ATOMS: atom_id res chain seq x y z
N MET A 1 -5.81 24.47 -29.77
CA MET A 1 -6.74 25.13 -28.83
C MET A 1 -6.00 26.30 -28.20
N SER A 2 -6.31 27.53 -28.61
CA SER A 2 -5.75 28.74 -28.01
C SER A 2 -6.47 29.02 -26.69
N ALA A 3 -5.78 28.90 -25.57
CA ALA A 3 -6.32 29.33 -24.29
C ALA A 3 -6.16 30.86 -24.18
N THR A 4 -7.23 31.56 -23.85
CA THR A 4 -7.18 32.95 -23.42
C THR A 4 -6.51 33.02 -22.04
N THR A 5 -5.32 33.62 -21.97
CA THR A 5 -4.62 33.87 -20.71
C THR A 5 -5.21 35.11 -20.05
N LEU A 6 -5.98 34.91 -18.98
CA LEU A 6 -6.49 36.02 -18.16
C LEU A 6 -5.37 36.51 -17.22
N THR A 7 -5.19 37.83 -17.14
CA THR A 7 -4.30 38.42 -16.13
C THR A 7 -4.99 38.41 -14.76
N LEU A 8 -4.22 38.59 -13.68
CA LEU A 8 -4.71 38.49 -12.29
C LEU A 8 -5.87 39.48 -12.00
N GLU A 9 -5.83 40.65 -12.64
CA GLU A 9 -6.88 41.67 -12.56
C GLU A 9 -8.15 41.27 -13.34
N ASP A 10 -8.00 40.67 -14.52
CA ASP A 10 -9.14 40.19 -15.33
C ASP A 10 -9.87 39.01 -14.65
N ALA A 11 -9.13 38.18 -13.91
CA ALA A 11 -9.70 37.07 -13.13
C ALA A 11 -10.54 37.58 -11.95
N LYS A 12 -10.09 38.65 -11.26
CA LYS A 12 -10.87 39.31 -10.21
C LYS A 12 -12.12 39.99 -10.78
N ALA A 13 -12.01 40.66 -11.94
CA ALA A 13 -13.14 41.26 -12.64
C ALA A 13 -14.18 40.22 -13.11
N ALA A 14 -13.74 39.01 -13.45
CA ALA A 14 -14.59 37.87 -13.79
C ALA A 14 -15.17 37.12 -12.56
N SER A 15 -14.99 37.64 -11.34
CA SER A 15 -15.44 37.01 -10.08
C SER A 15 -14.84 35.63 -9.82
N ILE A 16 -13.66 35.34 -10.36
CA ILE A 16 -12.92 34.11 -10.06
C ILE A 16 -12.10 34.39 -8.80
N THR A 17 -12.43 33.73 -7.70
CA THR A 17 -11.71 33.87 -6.43
C THR A 17 -10.31 33.26 -6.56
N VAL A 18 -9.30 34.11 -6.73
CA VAL A 18 -7.90 33.70 -6.71
C VAL A 18 -7.43 33.64 -5.26
N LEU A 19 -7.02 32.45 -4.81
CA LEU A 19 -6.44 32.24 -3.49
C LEU A 19 -5.02 32.82 -3.48
N GLU A 20 -4.89 34.08 -3.04
CA GLU A 20 -3.61 34.79 -2.95
C GLU A 20 -2.76 34.32 -1.73
N ASP A 21 -3.42 33.80 -0.68
CA ASP A 21 -2.77 33.30 0.53
C ASP A 21 -2.43 31.81 0.44
N ARG A 22 -1.18 31.48 0.08
CA ARG A 22 -0.66 30.10 0.13
C ARG A 22 -0.64 29.49 1.54
N GLU A 23 -0.81 30.29 2.59
CA GLU A 23 -0.73 29.83 3.98
C GLU A 23 -2.00 29.08 4.45
N LYS A 24 -3.17 29.35 3.85
CA LYS A 24 -4.43 28.68 4.22
C LYS A 24 -4.76 27.57 3.23
N GLY A 25 -4.84 26.33 3.73
CA GLY A 25 -5.34 25.17 2.97
C GLY A 25 -4.29 24.32 2.26
N GLY A 26 -3.00 24.67 2.30
CA GLY A 26 -1.93 23.87 1.69
C GLY A 26 -1.89 22.42 2.19
N GLN A 27 -2.12 22.21 3.49
CA GLN A 27 -2.22 20.88 4.08
C GLN A 27 -3.41 20.08 3.53
N ALA A 28 -4.59 20.72 3.38
CA ALA A 28 -5.76 20.07 2.82
C ALA A 28 -5.56 19.65 1.36
N VAL A 29 -4.89 20.49 0.56
CA VAL A 29 -4.51 20.15 -0.82
C VAL A 29 -3.54 18.99 -0.85
N HIS A 30 -2.51 19.00 -0.02
CA HIS A 30 -1.56 17.89 0.10
C HIS A 30 -2.28 16.57 0.46
N ASP A 31 -3.13 16.60 1.47
CA ASP A 31 -3.84 15.42 1.97
C ASP A 31 -4.81 14.87 0.92
N LEU A 32 -5.48 15.75 0.17
CA LEU A 32 -6.33 15.36 -0.96
C LEU A 32 -5.51 14.67 -2.06
N ILE A 33 -4.34 15.22 -2.42
CA ILE A 33 -3.48 14.64 -3.45
C ILE A 33 -2.96 13.27 -3.00
N VAL A 34 -2.53 13.14 -1.74
CA VAL A 34 -2.08 11.87 -1.16
C VAL A 34 -3.21 10.83 -1.15
N ALA A 35 -4.42 11.23 -0.76
CA ALA A 35 -5.58 10.34 -0.78
C ALA A 35 -5.94 9.91 -2.19
N TYR A 36 -5.96 10.84 -3.15
CA TYR A 36 -6.21 10.55 -4.56
C TYR A 36 -5.21 9.53 -5.13
N GLN A 37 -3.92 9.73 -4.86
CA GLN A 37 -2.88 8.79 -5.30
C GLN A 37 -3.01 7.42 -4.62
N ALA A 38 -3.36 7.38 -3.33
CA ALA A 38 -3.56 6.14 -2.60
C ALA A 38 -4.77 5.35 -3.14
N ASN A 39 -5.88 6.02 -3.43
CA ASN A 39 -7.11 5.42 -3.96
C ASN A 39 -6.91 4.82 -5.36
N ARG A 40 -5.96 5.33 -6.14
CA ARG A 40 -5.62 4.77 -7.46
C ARG A 40 -4.81 3.47 -7.40
N ARG A 41 -4.26 3.11 -6.24
CA ARG A 41 -3.43 1.90 -6.11
C ARG A 41 -4.31 0.66 -6.02
N SER A 42 -4.00 -0.34 -6.84
CA SER A 42 -4.62 -1.66 -6.76
C SER A 42 -3.82 -2.56 -5.82
N GLY A 43 -4.45 -3.00 -4.73
CA GLY A 43 -3.81 -3.82 -3.69
C GLY A 43 -3.78 -5.31 -4.00
N THR A 44 -3.33 -5.70 -5.19
CA THR A 44 -3.38 -7.11 -5.68
C THR A 44 -2.18 -7.96 -5.29
N ALA A 45 -1.18 -7.38 -4.62
CA ALA A 45 0.01 -8.11 -4.19
C ALA A 45 -0.32 -9.15 -3.11
N ASN A 46 0.11 -10.40 -3.31
CA ASN A 46 -0.09 -11.49 -2.37
C ASN A 46 1.12 -12.44 -2.34
N THR A 47 1.37 -13.06 -1.19
CA THR A 47 2.38 -14.11 -1.02
C THR A 47 1.80 -15.28 -0.25
N LYS A 48 2.32 -16.49 -0.52
CA LYS A 48 1.88 -17.69 0.17
C LYS A 48 2.63 -17.86 1.49
N THR A 49 1.86 -17.92 2.57
CA THR A 49 2.35 -18.32 3.89
C THR A 49 2.58 -19.83 3.97
N ARG A 50 3.22 -20.28 5.05
CA ARG A 50 3.53 -21.71 5.26
C ARG A 50 2.30 -22.63 5.20
N GLY A 51 1.10 -22.10 5.48
CA GLY A 51 -0.16 -22.84 5.42
C GLY A 51 -0.73 -22.97 4.01
N GLU A 52 -0.45 -21.99 3.15
CA GLU A 52 -0.98 -21.90 1.79
C GLU A 52 -0.07 -22.61 0.76
N ILE A 53 1.19 -22.90 1.12
CA ILE A 53 2.11 -23.65 0.27
C ILE A 53 1.79 -25.14 0.24
N ARG A 54 1.85 -25.73 -0.96
CA ARG A 54 1.70 -27.17 -1.19
C ARG A 54 2.87 -27.93 -0.57
N GLY A 55 2.57 -28.94 0.25
CA GLY A 55 3.56 -29.84 0.86
C GLY A 55 3.00 -30.54 2.09
N THR A 56 3.81 -31.39 2.73
CA THR A 56 3.36 -32.23 3.85
C THR A 56 3.47 -31.50 5.19
N GLY A 57 2.42 -31.57 6.01
CA GLY A 57 2.41 -31.09 7.40
C GLY A 57 3.02 -32.07 8.42
N LYS A 58 3.37 -33.28 7.96
CA LYS A 58 3.98 -34.35 8.77
C LYS A 58 5.38 -33.92 9.22
N LYS A 59 5.76 -34.38 10.40
CA LYS A 59 7.10 -34.16 10.94
C LYS A 59 8.16 -34.75 10.01
N MET A 60 9.19 -33.98 9.66
CA MET A 60 10.26 -34.44 8.73
C MET A 60 11.01 -35.66 9.26
N TYR A 61 11.31 -35.68 10.56
CA TYR A 61 12.02 -36.76 11.24
C TYR A 61 11.73 -36.76 12.75
N ARG A 62 12.19 -37.79 13.46
CA ARG A 62 12.02 -37.93 14.92
C ARG A 62 12.56 -36.72 15.70
N GLN A 63 11.95 -36.40 16.84
CA GLN A 63 12.31 -35.19 17.63
C GLN A 63 13.74 -35.24 18.22
N LYS A 64 14.28 -36.43 18.45
CA LYS A 64 15.61 -36.68 19.06
C LYS A 64 16.26 -37.90 18.39
N GLY A 65 17.58 -38.06 18.56
CA GLY A 65 18.34 -39.22 18.07
C GLY A 65 18.74 -39.14 16.60
N THR A 66 18.45 -38.05 15.89
CA THR A 66 18.82 -37.85 14.47
C THR A 66 20.14 -37.12 14.25
N GLY A 67 20.75 -36.53 15.29
CA GLY A 67 21.93 -35.65 15.14
C GLY A 67 21.63 -34.27 14.51
N ASN A 68 20.49 -34.13 13.84
CA ASN A 68 20.07 -32.88 13.18
C ASN A 68 19.37 -31.91 14.14
N ALA A 69 19.33 -30.63 13.74
CA ALA A 69 18.52 -29.60 14.39
C ALA A 69 17.03 -29.99 14.45
N ARG A 70 16.25 -29.39 15.35
CA ARG A 70 14.83 -29.76 15.51
C ARG A 70 13.95 -29.04 14.50
N HIS A 71 13.32 -29.79 13.61
CA HIS A 71 12.36 -29.23 12.66
C HIS A 71 11.03 -29.98 12.66
N ARG A 72 9.96 -29.24 12.33
CA ARG A 72 8.61 -29.80 12.20
C ARG A 72 8.31 -30.08 10.73
N THR A 73 8.22 -29.07 9.89
CA THR A 73 7.87 -29.20 8.47
C THR A 73 8.89 -28.46 7.62
N SER A 74 9.04 -28.86 6.37
CA SER A 74 9.86 -28.17 5.38
C SER A 74 9.23 -26.84 4.91
N LYS A 75 7.94 -26.59 5.20
CA LYS A 75 7.25 -25.35 4.78
C LYS A 75 7.62 -24.10 5.58
N VAL A 76 8.49 -24.21 6.59
CA VAL A 76 8.87 -23.05 7.40
C VAL A 76 9.73 -22.08 6.58
N PRO A 77 9.67 -20.76 6.85
CA PRO A 77 10.39 -19.73 6.07
C PRO A 77 11.91 -19.91 6.02
N LEU A 78 12.47 -20.63 6.99
CA LEU A 78 13.91 -20.90 7.08
C LEU A 78 14.43 -21.74 5.91
N TYR A 79 13.59 -22.61 5.35
CA TYR A 79 13.98 -23.50 4.25
C TYR A 79 13.72 -22.86 2.89
N VAL A 80 14.54 -23.25 1.91
CA VAL A 80 14.33 -22.90 0.49
C VAL A 80 12.99 -23.47 0.03
N GLY A 81 12.14 -22.64 -0.57
CA GLY A 81 10.77 -23.00 -0.95
C GLY A 81 9.76 -23.00 0.21
N GLY A 82 10.17 -22.55 1.40
CA GLY A 82 9.31 -22.32 2.55
C GLY A 82 8.35 -21.14 2.36
N GLY A 83 7.36 -21.04 3.24
CA GLY A 83 6.38 -19.95 3.22
C GLY A 83 6.95 -18.62 3.67
N VAL A 84 6.41 -17.52 3.14
CA VAL A 84 6.78 -16.17 3.58
C VAL A 84 6.02 -15.81 4.86
N ALA A 85 6.72 -15.30 5.89
CA ALA A 85 6.10 -14.97 7.18
C ALA A 85 5.34 -13.62 7.16
N HIS A 86 5.99 -12.55 6.72
CA HIS A 86 5.45 -11.19 6.68
C HIS A 86 5.50 -10.61 5.27
N GLY A 87 4.94 -11.35 4.31
CA GLY A 87 4.85 -10.90 2.93
C GLY A 87 3.64 -10.00 2.69
N PRO A 88 3.57 -9.31 1.53
CA PRO A 88 2.43 -8.49 1.16
C PRO A 88 1.15 -9.34 1.12
N ARG A 89 0.06 -8.73 1.59
CA ARG A 89 -1.31 -9.26 1.53
C ARG A 89 -2.20 -8.28 0.77
N PRO A 90 -3.22 -8.77 0.05
CA PRO A 90 -4.20 -7.89 -0.56
C PRO A 90 -4.86 -7.02 0.49
N ARG A 91 -4.88 -5.71 0.26
CA ARG A 91 -5.42 -4.72 1.19
C ARG A 91 -5.97 -3.53 0.43
N ASP A 92 -6.90 -2.85 1.07
CA ASP A 92 -7.37 -1.55 0.59
C ASP A 92 -6.36 -0.46 0.98
N TYR A 93 -6.09 0.44 0.02
CA TYR A 93 -5.24 1.62 0.20
C TYR A 93 -6.08 2.90 0.31
N SER A 94 -7.41 2.78 0.29
CA SER A 94 -8.29 3.93 0.23
C SER A 94 -8.14 4.83 1.46
N LYS A 95 -8.15 6.14 1.20
CA LYS A 95 -8.15 7.19 2.22
C LYS A 95 -9.34 8.10 1.96
N GLN A 96 -10.17 8.29 2.98
CA GLN A 96 -11.29 9.22 2.93
C GLN A 96 -10.85 10.59 3.43
N VAL A 97 -11.24 11.64 2.71
CA VAL A 97 -11.01 13.05 3.09
C VAL A 97 -12.38 13.70 3.30
N PRO A 98 -12.58 14.47 4.38
CA PRO A 98 -13.84 15.18 4.61
C PRO A 98 -14.11 16.20 3.50
N LYS A 99 -15.39 16.52 3.29
CA LYS A 99 -15.83 17.46 2.24
C LYS A 99 -15.63 18.94 2.61
N LYS A 100 -15.25 19.23 3.86
CA LYS A 100 -15.13 20.58 4.42
C LYS A 100 -13.69 20.83 4.83
#